data_AF-A0A2N1MH23-F1
#
_entry.id   AF-A0A2N1MH23-F1
#
_cell.length_a   1.000
_cell.length_b   1.000
_cell.length_c   1.000
_cell.angle_alpha   90.00
_cell.angle_beta   90.00
_cell.angle_gamma   90.00
#
_symmetry.space_group_name_H-M   'P 1'
#
loop_
_entity.id
_entity.type
_entity.pdbx_description
1 polymer ?
#
loop_
_entity_poly.entity_id
_entity_poly.type
_entity_poly.pdbx_seq_one_letter_code
_entity_poly.pdbx_strand_id
1 'polypeptide(L)'
;MVDMSYKRVFGEMNEFEFNAYDEDNHSIVTFCRIFTNGSDSKIYQCMFTTFFEVYEDLTGEKPSFYHFNSEKKGWAAIIVDLDKGQAKGLSLALNSLCNSISAEQHLLYILKSCSVHFERNVRNSKYSDESKFLMRQLLKAKTKDDVDFIFEQLETIGDEKIHDWITEYQTPWILASLNHNYSLMDYDIWMTTPFDTNVSECSHANVNREGTRLRLKTAIFQRFHNYQKYNIPMSSKNKSGTKRKIDANKRKEYPNSKITKQKAEKMELKELNE
;
A
#
# COMPACT_ATOMS: atom_id res chain seq x y z
N MET A 1 -3.31 3.36 5.14
CA MET A 1 -2.83 3.35 3.75
C MET A 1 -3.43 2.17 3.03
N VAL A 2 -3.83 2.38 1.80
CA VAL A 2 -4.38 1.35 0.92
C VAL A 2 -3.53 1.34 -0.34
N ASP A 3 -3.01 0.17 -0.70
CA ASP A 3 -2.03 -0.01 -1.78
C ASP A 3 -2.37 -1.22 -2.64
N MET A 4 -2.08 -1.14 -3.94
CA MET A 4 -2.22 -2.25 -4.87
C MET A 4 -0.87 -2.87 -5.23
N SER A 5 -0.76 -4.17 -4.98
CA SER A 5 0.38 -5.00 -5.33
C SER A 5 0.08 -5.90 -6.53
N TYR A 6 0.84 -5.70 -7.61
CA TYR A 6 0.70 -6.45 -8.87
C TYR A 6 1.62 -7.68 -8.96
N LYS A 7 2.55 -7.85 -8.01
CA LYS A 7 3.65 -8.83 -8.14
C LYS A 7 3.44 -10.10 -7.34
N ARG A 8 2.48 -10.12 -6.41
CA ARG A 8 2.34 -11.21 -5.43
C ARG A 8 1.87 -12.51 -6.06
N VAL A 9 0.77 -12.46 -6.80
CA VAL A 9 0.13 -13.65 -7.36
C VAL A 9 0.50 -13.80 -8.83
N PHE A 10 0.73 -15.03 -9.26
CA PHE A 10 0.93 -15.35 -10.66
C PHE A 10 -0.41 -15.34 -11.41
N GLY A 11 -0.44 -14.71 -12.59
CA GLY A 11 -1.61 -14.60 -13.44
C GLY A 11 -2.21 -13.20 -13.39
N GLU A 12 -3.52 -13.11 -13.55
CA GLU A 12 -4.27 -11.84 -13.62
C GLU A 12 -4.72 -11.33 -12.24
N MET A 13 -4.42 -12.08 -11.17
CA MET A 13 -4.79 -11.70 -9.81
C MET A 13 -3.79 -10.71 -9.23
N ASN A 14 -4.32 -9.59 -8.74
CA ASN A 14 -3.65 -8.57 -7.95
C ASN A 14 -4.02 -8.71 -6.47
N GLU A 15 -3.22 -8.10 -5.62
CA GLU A 15 -3.42 -8.06 -4.17
C GLU A 15 -3.62 -6.61 -3.75
N PHE A 16 -4.71 -6.32 -3.05
CA PHE A 16 -5.04 -5.03 -2.50
C PHE A 16 -4.89 -5.09 -0.99
N GLU A 17 -4.05 -4.23 -0.42
CA GLU A 17 -3.67 -4.28 0.99
C GLU A 17 -4.19 -3.07 1.76
N PHE A 18 -4.81 -3.33 2.91
CA PHE A 18 -5.10 -2.31 3.90
C PHE A 18 -4.06 -2.39 5.01
N ASN A 19 -3.27 -1.32 5.10
CA ASN A 19 -2.12 -1.21 5.97
C ASN A 19 -2.28 -0.03 6.93
N ALA A 20 -1.93 -0.22 8.20
CA ALA A 20 -1.76 0.84 9.18
C ALA A 20 -0.30 0.91 9.63
N TYR A 21 0.15 2.11 9.99
CA TYR A 21 1.40 2.26 10.71
C TYR A 21 1.09 2.18 12.20
N ASP A 22 1.77 1.27 12.88
CA ASP A 22 1.75 1.11 14.32
C ASP A 22 2.92 1.91 14.89
N GLU A 23 2.59 3.04 15.51
CA GLU A 23 3.57 3.97 16.07
C GLU A 23 4.33 3.34 17.23
N ASP A 24 3.65 2.61 18.12
CA ASP A 24 4.26 1.97 19.30
C ASP A 24 5.34 0.97 18.90
N ASN A 25 5.07 0.19 17.86
CA ASN A 25 6.00 -0.83 17.38
C ASN A 25 6.91 -0.36 16.24
N HIS A 26 6.74 0.89 15.79
CA HIS A 26 7.38 1.47 14.60
C HIS A 26 7.33 0.49 13.41
N SER A 27 6.14 -0.06 13.15
CA SER A 27 5.96 -1.17 12.21
C SER A 27 4.70 -1.02 11.39
N ILE A 28 4.58 -1.82 10.33
CA ILE A 28 3.44 -1.77 9.43
C ILE A 28 2.61 -3.01 9.66
N VAL A 29 1.34 -2.79 9.92
CA VAL A 29 0.37 -3.84 10.15
C VAL A 29 -0.55 -3.90 8.95
N THR A 30 -0.44 -4.96 8.15
CA THR A 30 -1.51 -5.31 7.20
C THR A 30 -2.61 -6.02 7.97
N PHE A 31 -3.81 -5.46 7.97
CA PHE A 31 -4.98 -6.07 8.63
C PHE A 31 -5.95 -6.68 7.63
N CYS A 32 -5.97 -6.24 6.37
CA CYS A 32 -6.79 -6.84 5.32
C CYS A 32 -6.01 -6.98 4.00
N ARG A 33 -6.29 -8.07 3.28
CA ARG A 33 -5.86 -8.33 1.91
C ARG A 33 -7.05 -8.77 1.09
N ILE A 34 -7.23 -8.17 -0.07
CA ILE A 34 -8.24 -8.58 -1.03
C ILE A 34 -7.54 -9.00 -2.32
N PHE A 35 -7.83 -10.20 -2.81
CA PHE A 35 -7.32 -10.67 -4.10
C PHE A 35 -8.36 -10.37 -5.17
N THR A 36 -7.97 -9.64 -6.21
CA THR A 36 -8.87 -9.16 -7.27
C THR A 36 -8.22 -9.32 -8.64
N ASN A 37 -8.99 -9.51 -9.70
CA ASN A 37 -8.49 -9.55 -11.08
C ASN A 37 -8.74 -8.25 -11.85
N GLY A 38 -9.10 -7.16 -11.19
CA GLY A 38 -9.23 -5.86 -11.84
C GLY A 38 -8.98 -4.68 -10.92
N SER A 39 -9.03 -3.49 -11.51
CA SER A 39 -8.59 -2.24 -10.88
C SER A 39 -9.38 -1.04 -11.39
N ASP A 40 -10.66 -1.22 -11.72
CA ASP A 40 -11.56 -0.10 -12.05
C ASP A 40 -12.32 0.39 -10.81
N SER A 41 -13.01 1.52 -10.94
CA SER A 41 -13.73 2.15 -9.82
C SER A 41 -14.82 1.28 -9.21
N LYS A 42 -15.46 0.39 -9.98
CA LYS A 42 -16.49 -0.54 -9.45
C LYS A 42 -15.85 -1.62 -8.61
N ILE A 43 -14.71 -2.14 -9.07
CA ILE A 43 -13.93 -3.13 -8.32
C ILE A 43 -13.41 -2.50 -7.03
N TYR A 44 -12.87 -1.27 -7.08
CA TYR A 44 -12.47 -0.56 -5.87
C TYR A 44 -13.63 -0.31 -4.90
N GLN A 45 -14.79 0.13 -5.40
CA GLN A 45 -15.99 0.27 -4.58
C GLN A 45 -16.32 -1.05 -3.87
N CYS A 46 -16.35 -2.16 -4.61
CA CYS A 46 -16.60 -3.48 -4.04
C CYS A 46 -15.56 -3.84 -2.98
N MET A 47 -14.27 -3.60 -3.23
CA MET A 47 -13.21 -3.87 -2.25
C MET A 47 -13.37 -3.06 -0.95
N PHE A 48 -13.70 -1.76 -1.04
CA PHE A 48 -13.95 -0.94 0.15
C PHE A 48 -15.22 -1.38 0.88
N THR A 49 -16.32 -1.62 0.17
CA THR A 49 -17.58 -2.10 0.76
C THR A 49 -17.40 -3.45 1.45
N THR A 50 -16.75 -4.42 0.81
CA THR A 50 -16.46 -5.73 1.42
C THR A 50 -15.57 -5.59 2.64
N PHE A 51 -14.58 -4.70 2.62
CA PHE A 51 -13.77 -4.43 3.81
C PHE A 51 -14.62 -3.88 4.98
N PHE A 52 -15.54 -2.95 4.69
CA PHE A 52 -16.46 -2.38 5.68
C PHE A 52 -17.44 -3.42 6.26
N GLU A 53 -17.98 -4.30 5.41
CA GLU A 53 -18.85 -5.41 5.84
C GLU A 53 -18.10 -6.40 6.73
N VAL A 54 -16.90 -6.82 6.31
CA VAL A 54 -16.06 -7.74 7.11
C VAL A 54 -15.66 -7.10 8.44
N TYR A 55 -15.42 -5.79 8.49
CA TYR A 55 -15.18 -5.09 9.74
C TYR A 55 -16.38 -5.19 10.68
N GLU A 56 -17.59 -4.94 10.18
CA GLU A 56 -18.83 -5.04 10.96
C GLU A 56 -19.05 -6.46 11.47
N ASP A 57 -18.87 -7.46 10.61
CA ASP A 57 -19.02 -8.88 10.98
C ASP A 57 -18.04 -9.32 12.08
N LEU A 58 -16.80 -8.82 12.06
CA LEU A 58 -15.77 -9.20 13.01
C LEU A 58 -15.85 -8.45 14.34
N THR A 59 -16.32 -7.21 14.32
CA THR A 59 -16.33 -6.33 15.51
C THR A 59 -17.71 -6.21 16.16
N GLY A 60 -18.78 -6.49 15.41
CA GLY A 60 -20.15 -6.18 15.81
C GLY A 60 -20.48 -4.68 15.74
N GLU A 61 -19.55 -3.86 15.24
CA GLU A 61 -19.70 -2.40 15.16
C GLU A 61 -19.68 -1.93 13.71
N LYS A 62 -20.56 -0.98 13.38
CA LYS A 62 -20.54 -0.35 12.06
C LYS A 62 -19.25 0.46 11.86
N PRO A 63 -18.66 0.41 10.66
CA PRO A 63 -17.57 1.30 10.29
C PRO A 63 -17.93 2.75 10.57
N SER A 64 -17.07 3.41 11.34
CA SER A 64 -17.27 4.79 11.74
C SER A 64 -16.15 5.67 11.20
N PHE A 65 -16.52 6.89 10.82
CA PHE A 65 -15.61 7.85 10.19
C PHE A 65 -15.70 9.20 10.87
N TYR A 66 -14.54 9.79 11.13
CA TYR A 66 -14.42 11.00 11.93
C TYR A 66 -15.25 12.18 11.39
N HIS A 67 -15.34 12.33 10.06
CA HIS A 67 -15.96 13.50 9.45
C HIS A 67 -17.48 13.52 9.57
N PHE A 68 -18.15 12.36 9.53
CA PHE A 68 -19.61 12.27 9.67
C PHE A 68 -20.10 11.59 10.94
N ASN A 69 -19.20 11.17 11.84
CA ASN A 69 -19.55 10.78 13.20
C ASN A 69 -19.68 12.03 14.08
N SER A 70 -20.84 12.21 14.72
CA SER A 70 -21.12 13.30 15.66
C SER A 70 -20.16 13.35 16.86
N GLU A 71 -19.65 12.19 17.30
CA GLU A 71 -18.70 12.07 18.41
C GLU A 71 -17.25 12.25 17.99
N LYS A 72 -16.97 12.52 16.69
CA LYS A 72 -15.61 12.66 16.17
C LYS A 72 -14.73 11.43 16.48
N LYS A 73 -15.30 10.24 16.28
CA LYS A 73 -14.62 8.94 16.41
C LYS A 73 -14.59 8.20 15.07
N GLY A 74 -13.70 7.23 14.97
CA GLY A 74 -13.56 6.36 13.79
C GLY A 74 -12.37 6.74 12.90
N TRP A 75 -12.35 6.22 11.68
CA TRP A 75 -11.25 6.47 10.76
C TRP A 75 -11.24 7.94 10.31
N ALA A 76 -10.10 8.59 10.53
CA ALA A 76 -9.94 10.02 10.30
C ALA A 76 -9.28 10.36 8.96
N ALA A 77 -8.42 9.47 8.46
CA ALA A 77 -7.73 9.64 7.19
C ALA A 77 -7.51 8.30 6.48
N ILE A 78 -7.57 8.32 5.16
CA ILE A 78 -7.22 7.20 4.28
C ILE A 78 -6.17 7.68 3.29
N ILE A 79 -5.03 6.98 3.27
CA ILE A 79 -3.91 7.28 2.36
C ILE A 79 -3.97 6.34 1.14
N VAL A 80 -3.92 6.89 -0.08
CA VAL A 80 -3.95 6.15 -1.36
C VAL A 80 -2.83 6.57 -2.30
N ASP A 81 -2.61 5.84 -3.40
CA ASP A 81 -1.53 6.08 -4.37
C ASP A 81 -1.82 7.18 -5.41
N LEU A 82 -2.83 8.02 -5.16
CA LEU A 82 -3.37 9.00 -6.11
C LEU A 82 -3.99 8.35 -7.37
N ASP A 83 -4.57 7.15 -7.22
CA ASP A 83 -5.32 6.48 -8.30
C ASP A 83 -6.79 6.95 -8.36
N LYS A 84 -7.25 7.37 -9.54
CA LYS A 84 -8.63 7.87 -9.73
C LYS A 84 -9.68 6.79 -9.49
N GLY A 85 -9.37 5.54 -9.83
CA GLY A 85 -10.24 4.39 -9.58
C GLY A 85 -10.42 4.17 -8.08
N GLN A 86 -9.33 4.16 -7.31
CA GLN A 86 -9.33 4.04 -5.85
C GLN A 86 -10.14 5.16 -5.21
N ALA A 87 -9.86 6.41 -5.58
CA ALA A 87 -10.56 7.57 -5.04
C ALA A 87 -12.07 7.50 -5.33
N LYS A 88 -12.46 7.18 -6.57
CA LYS A 88 -13.87 7.05 -6.94
C LYS A 88 -14.54 5.89 -6.21
N GLY A 89 -13.88 4.74 -6.13
CA GLY A 89 -14.39 3.56 -5.41
C GLY A 89 -14.62 3.85 -3.94
N LEU A 90 -13.65 4.48 -3.27
CA LEU A 90 -13.78 4.92 -1.89
C LEU A 90 -14.93 5.92 -1.71
N SER A 91 -15.03 6.92 -2.59
CA SER A 91 -16.07 7.94 -2.55
C SER A 91 -17.48 7.33 -2.57
N LEU A 92 -17.67 6.29 -3.38
CA LEU A 92 -18.95 5.60 -3.54
C LEU A 92 -19.24 4.71 -2.33
N ALA A 93 -18.23 4.01 -1.80
CA ALA A 93 -18.36 3.18 -0.61
C ALA A 93 -18.70 4.02 0.63
N LEU A 94 -18.08 5.19 0.81
CA LEU A 94 -18.41 6.13 1.89
C LEU A 94 -19.82 6.70 1.74
N ASN A 95 -20.22 7.05 0.51
CA ASN A 95 -21.55 7.58 0.21
C ASN A 95 -22.66 6.56 0.49
N SER A 96 -22.37 5.26 0.38
CA SER A 96 -23.29 4.19 0.79
C SER A 96 -23.47 4.12 2.31
N LEU A 97 -22.48 4.53 3.10
CA LEU A 97 -22.56 4.58 4.57
C LEU A 97 -23.21 5.88 5.07
N CYS A 98 -22.95 7.00 4.38
CA CYS A 98 -23.49 8.31 4.73
C CYS A 98 -23.74 9.11 3.44
N ASN A 99 -24.99 9.46 3.15
CA ASN A 99 -25.37 10.15 1.90
C ASN A 99 -25.74 11.64 2.12
N SER A 100 -25.30 12.23 3.23
CA SER A 100 -25.61 13.64 3.57
C SER A 100 -24.83 14.65 2.74
N ILE A 101 -23.70 14.24 2.15
CA ILE A 101 -22.88 15.00 1.22
C ILE A 101 -22.65 14.17 -0.05
N SER A 102 -22.13 14.79 -1.11
CA SER A 102 -21.85 14.05 -2.34
C SER A 102 -20.70 13.05 -2.16
N ALA A 103 -20.69 12.01 -2.99
CA ALA A 103 -19.63 11.00 -2.96
C ALA A 103 -18.23 11.63 -3.00
N GLU A 104 -17.98 12.54 -3.94
CA GLU A 104 -16.69 13.22 -4.06
C GLU A 104 -16.38 14.16 -2.90
N GLN A 105 -17.39 14.78 -2.29
CA GLN A 105 -17.18 15.62 -1.11
C GLN A 105 -16.60 14.82 0.06
N HIS A 106 -16.94 13.54 0.24
CA HIS A 106 -16.30 12.73 1.28
C HIS A 106 -14.78 12.70 1.14
N LEU A 107 -14.24 12.70 -0.08
CA LEU A 107 -12.80 12.65 -0.31
C LEU A 107 -12.09 13.89 0.27
N LEU A 108 -12.73 15.05 0.25
CA LEU A 108 -12.17 16.29 0.81
C LEU A 108 -11.98 16.20 2.33
N TYR A 109 -12.73 15.35 3.01
CA TYR A 109 -12.68 15.22 4.47
C TYR A 109 -11.73 14.11 4.97
N ILE A 110 -11.37 13.15 4.12
CA ILE A 110 -10.72 11.91 4.56
C ILE A 110 -9.52 11.49 3.72
N LEU A 111 -9.45 11.88 2.45
CA LEU A 111 -8.45 11.35 1.53
C LEU A 111 -7.14 12.13 1.63
N LYS A 112 -6.04 11.40 1.78
CA LYS A 112 -4.68 11.93 1.62
C LYS A 112 -3.94 11.11 0.56
N SER A 113 -3.16 11.75 -0.29
CA SER A 113 -2.43 11.07 -1.35
C SER A 113 -0.98 10.86 -0.97
N CYS A 114 -0.44 9.70 -1.35
CA CYS A 114 0.94 9.34 -1.06
C CYS A 114 1.92 10.29 -1.78
N SER A 115 2.72 11.04 -1.01
CA SER A 115 3.69 11.98 -1.60
C SER A 115 4.77 11.26 -2.39
N VAL A 116 5.17 10.04 -2.00
CA VAL A 116 6.16 9.23 -2.74
C VAL A 116 5.66 8.90 -4.14
N HIS A 117 4.38 8.54 -4.29
CA HIS A 117 3.78 8.25 -5.59
C HIS A 117 3.68 9.52 -6.45
N PHE A 118 3.24 10.63 -5.87
CA PHE A 118 3.24 11.93 -6.54
C PHE A 118 4.66 12.33 -7.02
N GLU A 119 5.65 12.29 -6.11
CA GLU A 119 7.05 12.65 -6.38
C GLU A 119 7.67 11.77 -7.48
N ARG A 120 7.34 10.47 -7.49
CA ARG A 120 7.74 9.51 -8.52
C ARG A 120 7.10 9.84 -9.87
N ASN A 121 5.82 10.18 -9.90
CA ASN A 121 5.12 10.58 -11.12
C ASN A 121 5.74 11.86 -11.71
N VAL A 122 5.98 12.88 -10.88
CA VAL A 122 6.66 14.12 -11.31
C VAL A 122 8.07 13.81 -11.81
N ARG A 123 8.85 12.98 -11.10
CA ARG A 123 10.23 12.63 -11.51
C ARG A 123 10.28 11.92 -12.87
N ASN A 124 9.37 10.98 -13.11
CA ASN A 124 9.36 10.16 -14.32
C ASN A 124 8.68 10.85 -15.51
N SER A 125 8.07 12.01 -15.29
CA SER A 125 7.44 12.81 -16.34
C SER A 125 8.46 13.38 -17.32
N LYS A 126 7.98 13.79 -18.50
CA LYS A 126 8.78 14.40 -19.56
C LYS A 126 8.90 15.93 -19.45
N TYR A 127 8.30 16.52 -18.42
CA TYR A 127 8.37 17.96 -18.16
C TYR A 127 9.81 18.42 -17.88
N SER A 128 10.05 19.70 -18.13
CA SER A 128 11.29 20.39 -17.82
C SER A 128 11.61 20.30 -16.31
N ASP A 129 12.90 20.50 -15.97
CA ASP A 129 13.30 20.51 -14.56
C ASP A 129 12.67 21.68 -13.79
N GLU A 130 12.42 22.80 -14.47
CA GLU A 130 11.74 23.97 -13.91
C GLU A 130 10.27 23.66 -13.59
N SER A 131 9.52 23.07 -14.52
CA SER A 131 8.15 22.64 -14.25
C SER A 131 8.11 21.57 -13.15
N LYS A 132 9.02 20.60 -13.17
CA LYS A 132 9.12 19.59 -12.09
C LYS A 132 9.40 20.22 -10.73
N PHE A 133 10.23 21.26 -10.67
CA PHE A 133 10.51 21.99 -9.43
C PHE A 133 9.24 22.65 -8.87
N LEU A 134 8.48 23.34 -9.73
CA LEU A 134 7.22 23.97 -9.37
C LEU A 134 6.14 22.96 -8.95
N MET A 135 5.99 21.86 -9.70
CA MET A 135 5.07 20.78 -9.35
C MET A 135 5.32 20.24 -7.94
N ARG A 136 6.58 20.07 -7.52
CA ARG A 136 6.93 19.64 -6.16
C ARG A 136 6.62 20.68 -5.08
N GLN A 137 6.53 21.97 -5.43
CA GLN A 137 6.13 23.00 -4.47
C GLN A 137 4.65 22.89 -4.08
N LEU A 138 3.82 22.21 -4.87
CA LEU A 138 2.40 22.04 -4.58
C LEU A 138 2.16 21.42 -3.19
N LEU A 139 3.01 20.47 -2.77
CA LEU A 139 2.93 19.83 -1.44
C LEU A 139 3.31 20.78 -0.29
N LYS A 140 4.09 21.83 -0.58
CA LYS A 140 4.72 22.72 0.41
C LYS A 140 4.05 24.08 0.49
N ALA A 141 3.25 24.44 -0.51
CA ALA A 141 2.52 25.69 -0.57
C ALA A 141 1.67 25.88 0.70
N LYS A 142 1.84 27.03 1.36
CA LYS A 142 1.26 27.32 2.67
C LYS A 142 -0.06 28.06 2.58
N THR A 143 -0.31 28.71 1.46
CA THR A 143 -1.53 29.48 1.20
C THR A 143 -2.16 29.05 -0.13
N LYS A 144 -3.39 29.49 -0.39
CA LYS A 144 -4.02 29.34 -1.70
C LYS A 144 -3.32 30.18 -2.76
N ASP A 145 -2.91 31.40 -2.41
CA ASP A 145 -2.14 32.29 -3.28
C ASP A 145 -0.82 31.65 -3.74
N ASP A 146 -0.12 30.91 -2.86
CA ASP A 146 1.09 30.16 -3.23
C ASP A 146 0.78 29.07 -4.28
N VAL A 147 -0.38 28.40 -4.16
CA VAL A 147 -0.82 27.36 -5.10
C VAL A 147 -1.22 27.96 -6.44
N ASP A 148 -1.98 29.07 -6.41
CA ASP A 148 -2.39 29.79 -7.61
C ASP A 148 -1.16 30.31 -8.37
N PHE A 149 -0.19 30.88 -7.65
CA PHE A 149 1.09 31.28 -8.23
C PHE A 149 1.84 30.11 -8.90
N ILE A 150 1.88 28.93 -8.27
CA ILE A 150 2.51 27.74 -8.88
C ILE A 150 1.84 27.40 -10.23
N PHE A 151 0.52 27.40 -10.28
CA PHE A 151 -0.20 27.10 -11.53
C PHE A 151 0.06 28.16 -12.61
N GLU A 152 0.02 29.44 -12.27
CA GLU A 152 0.35 30.54 -13.19
C GLU A 152 1.78 30.42 -13.76
N GLN A 153 2.76 30.07 -12.92
CA GLN A 153 4.14 29.86 -13.38
C GLN A 153 4.25 28.64 -14.31
N LEU A 154 3.53 27.55 -14.03
CA LEU A 154 3.49 26.39 -14.90
C LEU A 154 2.87 26.70 -16.27
N GLU A 155 1.80 27.49 -16.32
CA GLU A 155 1.20 27.97 -17.57
C GLU A 155 2.19 28.82 -18.38
N THR A 156 2.96 29.66 -17.69
CA THR A 156 3.94 30.55 -18.32
C THR A 156 5.10 29.80 -18.97
N ILE A 157 5.58 28.72 -18.34
CA ILE A 157 6.65 27.87 -18.90
C ILE A 157 6.19 27.20 -20.20
N GLY A 158 4.91 26.79 -20.25
CA GLY A 158 4.29 26.31 -21.49
C GLY A 158 4.81 24.96 -21.99
N ASP A 159 5.24 24.07 -21.09
CA ASP A 159 5.62 22.70 -21.43
C ASP A 159 4.49 21.96 -22.18
N GLU A 160 4.85 21.05 -23.10
CA GLU A 160 3.87 20.23 -23.80
C GLU A 160 3.00 19.45 -22.79
N LYS A 161 1.67 19.56 -22.91
CA LYS A 161 0.69 18.93 -21.99
C LYS A 161 0.75 19.44 -20.56
N ILE A 162 1.31 20.63 -20.32
CA ILE A 162 1.24 21.23 -18.98
C ILE A 162 -0.19 21.55 -18.57
N HIS A 163 -1.03 22.00 -19.51
CA HIS A 163 -2.42 22.31 -19.24
C HIS A 163 -3.25 21.08 -18.82
N ASP A 164 -2.95 19.90 -19.39
CA ASP A 164 -3.56 18.63 -18.96
C ASP A 164 -3.20 18.32 -17.50
N TRP A 165 -1.92 18.53 -17.13
CA TRP A 165 -1.46 18.36 -15.76
C TRP A 165 -2.13 19.35 -14.81
N ILE A 166 -2.20 20.63 -15.17
CA ILE A 166 -2.85 21.66 -14.36
C ILE A 166 -4.32 21.31 -14.15
N THR A 167 -5.04 20.99 -15.22
CA THR A 167 -6.46 20.58 -15.15
C THR A 167 -6.64 19.35 -14.26
N GLU A 168 -5.75 18.36 -14.36
CA GLU A 168 -5.78 17.18 -13.51
C GLU A 168 -5.56 17.53 -12.04
N TYR A 169 -4.52 18.29 -11.70
CA TYR A 169 -4.17 18.60 -10.32
C TYR A 169 -5.02 19.71 -9.69
N GLN A 170 -5.79 20.46 -10.48
CA GLN A 170 -6.86 21.33 -10.00
C GLN A 170 -8.15 20.56 -9.66
N THR A 171 -8.25 19.27 -9.98
CA THR A 171 -9.39 18.45 -9.56
C THR A 171 -9.54 18.54 -8.03
N PRO A 172 -10.71 18.93 -7.48
CA PRO A 172 -10.83 19.30 -6.07
C PRO A 172 -10.30 18.26 -5.09
N TRP A 173 -10.63 16.98 -5.30
CA TRP A 173 -10.15 15.92 -4.41
C TRP A 173 -8.65 15.64 -4.57
N ILE A 174 -8.08 15.81 -5.77
CA ILE A 174 -6.64 15.62 -5.99
C ILE A 174 -5.90 16.71 -5.22
N LEU A 175 -6.28 17.96 -5.42
CA LEU A 175 -5.63 19.10 -4.76
C LEU A 175 -5.78 19.02 -3.24
N ALA A 176 -6.99 18.75 -2.75
CA ALA A 176 -7.27 18.55 -1.33
C ALA A 176 -6.46 17.38 -0.73
N SER A 177 -6.25 16.30 -1.49
CA SER A 177 -5.48 15.14 -1.04
C SER A 177 -3.96 15.39 -0.96
N LEU A 178 -3.46 16.46 -1.57
CA LEU A 178 -2.04 16.82 -1.63
C LEU A 178 -1.71 18.06 -0.79
N ASN A 179 -2.65 18.99 -0.64
CA ASN A 179 -2.44 20.26 0.06
C ASN A 179 -3.58 20.56 1.05
N HIS A 180 -3.20 20.75 2.32
CA HIS A 180 -4.13 21.00 3.43
C HIS A 180 -5.04 22.21 3.25
N ASN A 181 -4.59 23.24 2.50
CA ASN A 181 -5.38 24.46 2.27
C ASN A 181 -6.66 24.22 1.47
N TYR A 182 -6.75 23.08 0.78
CA TYR A 182 -7.92 22.68 0.00
C TYR A 182 -8.65 21.48 0.63
N SER A 183 -8.08 20.90 1.70
CA SER A 183 -8.69 19.81 2.46
C SER A 183 -9.73 20.35 3.44
N LEU A 184 -10.81 19.60 3.62
CA LEU A 184 -11.80 19.80 4.67
C LEU A 184 -11.58 18.85 5.86
N MET A 185 -10.53 18.02 5.81
CA MET A 185 -10.06 17.26 6.95
C MET A 185 -9.68 18.22 8.10
N ASP A 186 -9.89 17.76 9.33
CA ASP A 186 -9.40 18.49 10.50
C ASP A 186 -7.90 18.79 10.38
N TYR A 187 -7.49 20.00 10.74
CA TYR A 187 -6.13 20.48 10.52
C TYR A 187 -5.09 19.61 11.25
N ASP A 188 -5.34 19.28 12.51
CA ASP A 188 -4.40 18.51 13.31
C ASP A 188 -4.30 17.08 12.77
N ILE A 189 -5.43 16.49 12.37
CA ILE A 189 -5.46 15.18 11.72
C ILE A 189 -4.66 15.22 10.41
N TRP A 190 -4.86 16.24 9.59
CA TRP A 190 -4.15 16.38 8.33
C TRP A 190 -2.65 16.48 8.55
N MET A 191 -2.22 17.33 9.48
CA MET A 191 -0.81 17.61 9.74
C MET A 191 -0.09 16.44 10.40
N THR A 192 -0.77 15.71 11.29
CA THR A 192 -0.21 14.53 11.97
C THR A 192 -0.27 13.26 11.12
N THR A 193 -1.22 13.16 10.20
CA THR A 193 -1.28 12.02 9.26
C THR A 193 -0.07 12.08 8.32
N PRO A 194 0.84 11.09 8.32
CA PRO A 194 2.00 11.11 7.44
C PRO A 194 1.62 10.95 5.96
N PHE A 195 2.32 11.65 5.06
CA PHE A 195 2.14 11.52 3.60
C PHE A 195 2.79 10.25 3.02
N ASP A 196 3.83 9.79 3.70
CA ASP A 196 4.79 8.81 3.26
C ASP A 196 5.16 7.95 4.46
N THR A 197 4.21 7.18 4.96
CA THR A 197 4.70 6.11 5.81
C THR A 197 5.53 5.18 4.93
N ASN A 198 6.70 4.84 5.45
CA ASN A 198 7.44 3.61 5.16
C ASN A 198 6.50 2.41 4.88
N VAL A 199 5.23 2.44 5.31
CA VAL A 199 4.12 1.60 4.86
C VAL A 199 4.11 1.31 3.36
N SER A 200 4.17 2.29 2.45
CA SER A 200 4.13 2.01 1.00
C SER A 200 5.36 1.22 0.54
N GLU A 201 6.55 1.77 0.78
CA GLU A 201 7.80 1.17 0.31
C GLU A 201 8.10 -0.16 1.02
N CYS A 202 7.81 -0.25 2.31
CA CYS A 202 7.98 -1.49 3.06
C CYS A 202 6.86 -2.49 2.81
N SER A 203 5.62 -2.10 2.49
CA SER A 203 4.59 -3.04 1.99
C SER A 203 5.11 -3.71 0.73
N HIS A 204 5.53 -2.91 -0.27
CA HIS A 204 6.13 -3.45 -1.49
C HIS A 204 7.35 -4.33 -1.20
N ALA A 205 8.24 -3.91 -0.28
CA ALA A 205 9.40 -4.72 0.10
C ALA A 205 9.01 -6.01 0.85
N ASN A 206 7.96 -5.98 1.67
CA ASN A 206 7.43 -7.14 2.39
C ASN A 206 6.78 -8.13 1.42
N VAL A 207 5.98 -7.65 0.46
CA VAL A 207 5.45 -8.48 -0.64
C VAL A 207 6.60 -9.18 -1.36
N ASN A 208 7.63 -8.43 -1.76
CA ASN A 208 8.78 -9.01 -2.45
C ASN A 208 9.51 -10.06 -1.60
N ARG A 209 9.64 -9.83 -0.29
CA ARG A 209 10.29 -10.76 0.65
C ARG A 209 9.47 -12.03 0.88
N GLU A 210 8.16 -11.91 0.89
CA GLU A 210 7.24 -13.04 1.10
C GLU A 210 7.05 -13.89 -0.15
N GLY A 211 7.48 -13.39 -1.30
CA GLY A 211 7.51 -14.11 -2.56
C GLY A 211 6.67 -13.39 -3.61
N THR A 212 7.20 -13.33 -4.82
CA THR A 212 6.50 -12.82 -6.00
C THR A 212 6.10 -13.97 -6.92
N ARG A 213 5.04 -13.76 -7.71
CA ARG A 213 4.52 -14.73 -8.69
C ARG A 213 4.16 -16.08 -8.07
N LEU A 214 3.54 -16.06 -6.89
CA LEU A 214 3.06 -17.26 -6.21
C LEU A 214 1.73 -17.73 -6.80
N ARG A 215 1.45 -19.04 -6.76
CA ARG A 215 0.08 -19.52 -6.98
C ARG A 215 -0.85 -18.93 -5.92
N LEU A 216 -2.09 -18.58 -6.26
CA LEU A 216 -3.03 -17.92 -5.34
C LEU A 216 -3.15 -18.64 -3.98
N LYS A 217 -3.34 -19.95 -4.00
CA LYS A 217 -3.37 -20.78 -2.78
C LYS A 217 -2.10 -20.58 -1.95
N THR A 218 -0.93 -20.61 -2.57
CA THR A 218 0.34 -20.37 -1.87
C THR A 218 0.43 -18.95 -1.31
N ALA A 219 0.02 -17.93 -2.06
CA ALA A 219 0.02 -16.54 -1.58
C ALA A 219 -0.81 -16.37 -0.31
N ILE A 220 -1.98 -17.02 -0.24
CA ILE A 220 -2.87 -17.05 0.93
C ILE A 220 -2.21 -17.81 2.09
N PHE A 221 -1.83 -19.07 1.89
CA PHE A 221 -1.35 -19.96 2.98
C PHE A 221 0.01 -19.57 3.57
N GLN A 222 0.93 -19.07 2.74
CA GLN A 222 2.30 -18.77 3.19
C GLN A 222 2.33 -17.66 4.25
N ARG A 223 1.34 -16.76 4.24
CA ARG A 223 1.18 -15.72 5.28
C ARG A 223 0.54 -16.28 6.55
N PHE A 224 -0.49 -17.13 6.46
CA PHE A 224 -1.09 -17.79 7.65
C PHE A 224 -0.03 -18.51 8.49
N HIS A 225 0.88 -19.24 7.83
CA HIS A 225 2.00 -19.90 8.52
C HIS A 225 2.99 -18.91 9.15
N ASN A 226 3.24 -17.76 8.53
CA ASN A 226 4.11 -16.74 9.09
C ASN A 226 3.48 -16.03 10.31
N TYR A 227 2.18 -15.77 10.30
CA TYR A 227 1.46 -15.22 11.48
C TYR A 227 1.50 -16.20 12.65
N GLN A 228 1.12 -17.47 12.43
CA GLN A 228 1.11 -18.50 13.49
C GLN A 228 2.49 -18.78 14.09
N LYS A 229 3.56 -18.67 13.30
CA LYS A 229 4.92 -19.02 13.74
C LYS A 229 5.63 -17.90 14.50
N TYR A 230 5.24 -16.64 14.32
CA TYR A 230 6.02 -15.50 14.81
C TYR A 230 5.27 -14.51 15.69
N ASN A 231 3.93 -14.52 15.78
CA ASN A 231 3.13 -13.69 16.70
C ASN A 231 3.59 -12.21 16.80
N ILE A 232 4.17 -11.65 15.74
CA ILE A 232 4.82 -10.34 15.74
C ILE A 232 4.46 -9.62 14.43
N PRO A 233 3.97 -8.38 14.48
CA PRO A 233 3.91 -7.51 13.31
C PRO A 233 5.30 -7.38 12.71
N MET A 234 5.46 -7.60 11.41
CA MET A 234 6.78 -7.60 10.78
C MET A 234 7.39 -6.18 10.81
N SER A 235 8.12 -5.87 11.88
CA SER A 235 9.05 -4.75 11.95
C SER A 235 10.10 -4.88 10.84
N SER A 236 10.36 -3.78 10.14
CA SER A 236 11.36 -3.65 9.06
C SER A 236 12.81 -3.87 9.53
N LYS A 237 13.04 -4.20 10.81
CA LYS A 237 14.39 -4.43 11.33
C LYS A 237 15.11 -5.55 10.57
N ASN A 238 16.30 -5.16 10.11
CA ASN A 238 17.24 -5.91 9.30
C ASN A 238 17.54 -7.29 9.94
N LYS A 239 16.90 -8.36 9.44
CA LYS A 239 17.02 -9.74 9.95
C LYS A 239 18.28 -10.46 9.43
N SER A 240 19.44 -9.80 9.47
CA SER A 240 20.74 -10.45 9.22
C SER A 240 21.01 -11.61 10.21
N GLY A 241 20.36 -11.60 11.37
CA GLY A 241 20.40 -12.69 12.36
C GLY A 241 19.50 -13.91 12.06
N THR A 242 18.39 -13.75 11.33
CA THR A 242 17.43 -14.85 11.13
C THR A 242 17.87 -15.82 10.04
N LYS A 243 18.64 -15.35 9.03
CA LYS A 243 19.28 -16.22 8.03
C LYS A 243 20.18 -17.29 8.67
N ARG A 244 20.94 -16.93 9.72
CA ARG A 244 21.85 -17.86 10.41
C ARG A 244 21.13 -19.04 11.11
N LYS A 245 19.88 -18.85 11.58
CA LYS A 245 19.13 -19.93 12.25
C LYS A 245 18.48 -20.91 11.25
N ILE A 246 18.09 -20.45 10.06
CA ILE A 246 17.51 -21.32 9.02
C ILE A 246 18.59 -22.21 8.40
N ASP A 247 19.80 -21.67 8.19
CA ASP A 247 20.93 -22.46 7.66
C ASP A 247 21.48 -23.46 8.68
N ALA A 248 21.39 -23.18 9.99
CA ALA A 248 21.78 -24.11 11.03
C ALA A 248 20.84 -25.33 11.15
N ASN A 249 19.54 -25.14 10.92
CA ASN A 249 18.56 -26.24 10.95
C ASN A 249 18.61 -27.10 9.68
N LYS A 250 18.94 -26.53 8.52
CA LYS A 250 19.17 -27.32 7.28
C LYS A 250 20.42 -28.19 7.33
N ARG A 251 21.35 -27.96 8.27
CA ARG A 251 22.56 -28.79 8.45
C ARG A 251 22.35 -30.00 9.37
N LYS A 252 21.20 -30.13 10.04
CA LYS A 252 20.96 -31.24 11.00
C LYS A 252 19.99 -32.33 10.52
N GLU A 253 19.41 -32.19 9.33
CA GLU A 253 18.53 -33.22 8.74
C GLU A 253 19.11 -33.76 7.43
N TYR A 254 20.16 -34.58 7.55
CA TYR A 254 20.47 -35.63 6.58
C TYR A 254 20.92 -36.87 7.37
N PRO A 255 20.07 -37.91 7.51
CA PRO A 255 20.54 -39.19 7.96
C PRO A 255 21.27 -39.88 6.80
N ASN A 256 22.60 -39.95 6.91
CA ASN A 256 23.48 -41.09 6.60
C ASN A 256 22.99 -42.21 5.64
N SER A 257 22.42 -41.89 4.48
CA SER A 257 21.96 -42.91 3.50
C SER A 257 22.86 -43.08 2.27
N LYS A 258 23.96 -42.32 2.16
CA LYS A 258 24.93 -42.43 1.04
C LYS A 258 26.24 -43.14 1.37
N ILE A 259 26.56 -43.39 2.64
CA ILE A 259 27.79 -44.07 3.04
C ILE A 259 27.63 -45.61 3.02
N THR A 260 26.41 -46.12 3.15
CA THR A 260 26.15 -47.57 3.20
C THR A 260 26.12 -48.24 1.81
N LYS A 261 25.72 -47.52 0.74
CA LYS A 261 25.70 -48.10 -0.63
C LYS A 261 27.11 -48.25 -1.23
N GLN A 262 28.03 -47.33 -0.97
CA GLN A 262 29.41 -47.42 -1.47
C GLN A 262 30.28 -48.47 -0.75
N LYS A 263 29.85 -48.96 0.42
CA LYS A 263 30.54 -50.07 1.11
C LYS A 263 30.07 -51.46 0.65
N ALA A 264 28.82 -51.60 0.21
CA ALA A 264 28.29 -52.87 -0.29
C ALA A 264 28.85 -53.23 -1.69
N GLU A 265 28.89 -52.26 -2.61
CA GLU A 265 29.42 -52.47 -3.98
C GLU A 265 30.94 -52.71 -4.01
N LYS A 266 31.67 -52.31 -2.96
CA LYS A 266 33.13 -52.52 -2.84
C LYS A 266 33.51 -53.88 -2.22
N MET A 267 32.55 -54.60 -1.63
CA MET A 267 32.75 -55.94 -1.08
C MET A 267 32.47 -57.00 -2.15
N GLU A 268 31.43 -56.84 -2.97
CA GLU A 268 31.12 -57.79 -4.06
C GLU A 268 32.17 -57.81 -5.19
N LEU A 269 32.88 -56.70 -5.41
CA LEU A 269 33.98 -56.64 -6.40
C LEU A 269 35.32 -57.22 -5.88
N LYS A 270 35.41 -57.57 -4.59
CA LYS A 270 36.60 -58.23 -4.02
C LYS A 270 36.48 -59.75 -3.93
N GLU A 271 35.27 -60.31 -3.91
CA GLU A 271 35.06 -61.77 -3.87
C GLU A 271 34.97 -62.43 -5.27
N LEU A 272 35.14 -61.65 -6.35
CA LEU A 272 35.17 -62.15 -7.74
C LEU A 272 36.59 -62.18 -8.35
N ASN A 273 37.63 -61.85 -7.58
CA ASN A 273 39.03 -61.81 -8.03
C ASN A 273 40.01 -62.54 -7.08
N GLU A 274 39.50 -63.47 -6.27
CA GLU A 274 40.27 -64.56 -5.61
C GLU A 274 39.53 -65.88 -5.84
#